data_AF-A0A351LAS7-F1
#
_entry.id   AF-A0A351LAS7-F1
#
_cell.length_a   1.000
_cell.length_b   1.000
_cell.length_c   1.000
_cell.angle_alpha   90.00
_cell.angle_beta   90.00
_cell.angle_gamma   90.00
#
_symmetry.space_group_name_H-M   'P 1'
#
loop_
_entity.id
_entity.type
_entity.pdbx_description
1 polymer ?
#
loop_
_entity_poly.entity_id
_entity_poly.type
_entity_poly.pdbx_seq_one_letter_code
_entity_poly.pdbx_strand_id
1 'polypeptide(L)'
;MNPVQIGNINFYPNPSEANEKSELENFESIIRETAKPVTSKDDNIETARKLAKLETIPRLVKIGLTAEQIAQALDLPLDEVQEKMRS
;
A
#
# COMPACT_ATOMS: atom_id res chain seq x y z
N MET A 1 11.00 25.14 -39.00
CA MET A 1 9.59 24.87 -39.33
C MET A 1 8.76 26.08 -38.91
N ASN A 2 7.79 26.49 -39.72
CA ASN A 2 6.89 27.60 -39.38
C ASN A 2 5.74 27.09 -38.48
N PRO A 3 5.37 27.81 -37.42
CA PRO A 3 4.26 27.42 -36.54
C PRO A 3 2.95 27.45 -37.31
N VAL A 4 2.12 26.41 -37.12
CA VAL A 4 0.80 26.34 -37.73
C VAL A 4 -0.17 27.14 -36.84
N GLN A 5 -0.96 28.02 -37.45
CA GLN A 5 -1.97 28.82 -36.76
C GLN A 5 -3.36 28.41 -37.25
N ILE A 6 -4.29 28.19 -36.31
CA ILE A 6 -5.72 28.03 -36.61
C ILE A 6 -6.47 29.07 -35.78
N GLY A 7 -7.02 30.09 -36.43
CA GLY A 7 -7.62 31.24 -35.74
C GLY A 7 -6.59 32.05 -34.94
N ASN A 8 -6.93 32.49 -33.73
CA ASN A 8 -6.04 33.25 -32.85
C ASN A 8 -5.09 32.38 -32.00
N ILE A 9 -4.95 31.09 -32.35
CA ILE A 9 -4.22 30.12 -31.54
C ILE A 9 -2.93 29.71 -32.28
N ASN A 10 -1.79 29.97 -31.65
CA ASN A 10 -0.47 29.61 -32.17
C ASN A 10 -0.03 28.27 -31.60
N PHE A 11 0.18 27.28 -32.47
CA PHE A 11 0.80 26.02 -32.10
C PHE A 11 2.31 26.11 -32.41
N TYR A 12 3.10 26.43 -31.39
CA TYR A 12 4.54 26.29 -31.48
C TYR A 12 4.90 24.80 -31.34
N PRO A 13 5.71 24.23 -32.25
CA PRO A 13 6.31 22.94 -32.01
C PRO A 13 7.22 23.08 -30.78
N ASN A 14 6.87 22.38 -29.70
CA ASN A 14 7.68 22.34 -28.49
C ASN A 14 9.08 21.82 -28.88
N PRO A 15 10.17 22.51 -28.54
CA PRO A 15 11.50 21.94 -28.74
C PRO A 15 11.61 20.72 -27.83
N SER A 16 11.47 19.55 -28.42
CA SER A 16 12.00 18.34 -27.82
C SER A 16 13.51 18.55 -27.75
N GLU A 17 14.04 18.77 -26.54
CA GLU A 17 15.11 17.97 -25.93
C GLU A 17 15.66 18.65 -24.66
N ALA A 18 16.05 17.79 -23.72
CA ALA A 18 16.91 18.05 -22.58
C ALA A 18 16.30 18.61 -21.27
N ASN A 19 16.09 17.66 -20.36
CA ASN A 19 16.52 17.74 -18.96
C ASN A 19 15.79 18.73 -18.04
N GLU A 20 14.62 18.31 -17.58
CA GLU A 20 14.07 18.74 -16.28
C GLU A 20 14.18 17.58 -15.28
N LYS A 21 15.40 17.05 -15.10
CA LYS A 21 15.71 16.09 -14.05
C LYS A 21 16.24 16.84 -12.82
N SER A 22 15.41 17.69 -12.25
CA SER A 22 15.57 18.31 -10.93
C SER A 22 14.20 18.90 -10.64
N GLU A 23 13.32 18.30 -9.86
CA GLU A 23 13.34 18.37 -8.39
C GLU A 23 12.49 17.21 -7.79
N LEU A 24 12.33 16.11 -8.51
CA LEU A 24 11.47 15.00 -8.07
C LEU A 24 12.23 13.87 -7.33
N GLU A 25 13.55 13.99 -7.17
CA GLU A 25 14.35 12.97 -6.46
C GLU A 25 14.40 13.19 -4.93
N ASN A 26 14.02 14.37 -4.42
CA ASN A 26 14.05 14.65 -2.98
C ASN A 26 12.82 14.12 -2.21
N PHE A 27 11.68 13.93 -2.89
CA PHE A 27 10.49 13.38 -2.24
C PHE A 27 10.51 11.84 -2.17
N GLU A 28 11.24 11.14 -3.05
CA GLU A 28 11.36 9.68 -2.93
C GLU A 28 12.20 9.25 -1.73
N SER A 29 13.20 10.03 -1.31
CA SER A 29 14.05 9.66 -0.17
C SER A 29 13.34 9.78 1.18
N ILE A 30 12.39 10.72 1.31
CA ILE A 30 11.62 10.93 2.55
C ILE A 30 10.56 9.83 2.72
N ILE A 31 10.00 9.33 1.62
CA ILE A 31 8.97 8.27 1.64
C ILE A 31 9.58 6.88 1.86
N ARG A 32 10.85 6.67 1.52
CA ARG A 32 11.55 5.37 1.70
C ARG A 32 11.88 5.03 3.16
N GLU A 33 11.84 5.99 4.09
CA GLU A 33 12.11 5.71 5.51
C GLU A 33 10.87 5.25 6.29
N THR A 34 9.64 5.44 5.79
CA THR A 34 8.42 5.02 6.53
C THR A 34 7.28 4.43 5.72
N ALA A 35 7.32 4.40 4.38
CA ALA A 35 6.28 3.76 3.59
C ALA A 35 6.78 2.46 2.96
N LYS A 36 6.25 1.33 3.45
CA LYS A 36 6.33 0.04 2.77
C LYS A 36 5.90 0.23 1.30
N PRO A 37 6.64 -0.33 0.34
CA PRO A 37 6.33 -0.15 -1.07
C PRO A 37 4.89 -0.60 -1.33
N VAL A 38 4.10 0.29 -1.93
CA VAL A 38 2.81 -0.05 -2.52
C VAL A 38 3.09 -1.00 -3.67
N THR A 39 3.05 -2.29 -3.36
CA THR A 39 2.75 -3.32 -4.36
C THR A 39 1.24 -3.29 -4.57
N SER A 40 0.82 -3.61 -5.80
CA SER A 40 -0.54 -3.87 -6.30
C SER A 40 -1.71 -3.70 -5.32
N LYS A 41 -2.77 -3.00 -5.73
CA LYS A 41 -4.05 -2.84 -4.99
C LYS A 41 -4.52 -4.11 -4.25
N ASP A 42 -4.26 -5.28 -4.80
CA ASP A 42 -4.59 -6.60 -4.25
C ASP A 42 -3.79 -6.97 -2.97
N ASP A 43 -2.51 -6.62 -2.90
CA ASP A 43 -1.65 -6.86 -1.71
C ASP A 43 -2.13 -6.08 -0.49
N ASN A 44 -2.69 -4.89 -0.73
CA ASN A 44 -3.25 -4.05 0.32
C ASN A 44 -4.51 -4.66 0.94
N ILE A 45 -5.36 -5.30 0.11
CA ILE A 45 -6.59 -5.93 0.58
C ILE A 45 -6.29 -7.19 1.39
N GLU A 46 -5.36 -8.02 0.94
CA GLU A 46 -4.99 -9.23 1.69
C GLU A 46 -4.34 -8.89 3.03
N THR A 47 -3.45 -7.89 3.04
CA THR A 47 -2.84 -7.37 4.28
C THR A 47 -3.92 -6.84 5.23
N ALA A 48 -4.86 -6.04 4.74
CA ALA A 48 -5.95 -5.51 5.54
C ALA A 48 -6.86 -6.62 6.11
N ARG A 49 -7.17 -7.65 5.32
CA ARG A 49 -7.93 -8.82 5.78
C ARG A 49 -7.19 -9.57 6.88
N LYS A 50 -5.89 -9.79 6.73
CA LYS A 50 -5.06 -10.45 7.76
C LYS A 50 -5.04 -9.64 9.06
N LEU A 51 -4.85 -8.32 8.99
CA LEU A 51 -4.89 -7.44 10.15
C LEU A 51 -6.24 -7.48 10.87
N ALA A 52 -7.34 -7.41 10.12
CA ALA A 52 -8.69 -7.46 10.70
C ALA A 52 -8.96 -8.78 11.44
N LYS A 53 -8.51 -9.91 10.88
CA LYS A 53 -8.58 -11.23 11.55
C LYS A 53 -7.78 -11.21 12.86
N LEU A 54 -6.55 -10.69 12.84
CA LEU A 54 -5.71 -10.61 14.04
C LEU A 54 -6.31 -9.71 15.14
N GLU A 55 -6.94 -8.59 14.77
CA GLU A 55 -7.64 -7.70 15.70
C GLU A 55 -8.88 -8.34 16.34
N THR A 56 -9.44 -9.39 15.73
CA THR A 56 -10.59 -10.10 16.30
C THR A 56 -10.18 -11.10 17.39
N ILE A 57 -8.93 -11.59 17.38
CA ILE A 57 -8.43 -12.61 18.32
C ILE A 57 -8.70 -12.24 19.79
N PRO A 58 -8.37 -11.04 20.31
CA PRO A 58 -8.61 -10.70 21.71
C PRO A 58 -10.09 -10.79 22.12
N ARG A 59 -11.02 -10.52 21.20
CA ARG A 59 -12.45 -10.66 21.46
C ARG A 59 -12.86 -12.14 21.52
N LEU A 60 -12.31 -12.97 20.65
CA LEU A 60 -12.55 -14.41 20.64
C LEU A 60 -12.00 -15.10 21.90
N VAL A 61 -10.84 -14.65 22.39
CA VAL A 61 -10.31 -15.12 23.69
C VAL A 61 -11.26 -14.78 24.83
N LYS A 62 -11.79 -13.54 24.86
CA LYS A 62 -12.70 -13.08 25.92
C LYS A 62 -13.98 -13.89 26.02
N ILE A 63 -14.44 -14.49 24.92
CA ILE A 63 -15.62 -15.38 24.91
C ILE A 63 -15.27 -16.85 25.18
N GLY A 64 -14.01 -17.14 25.50
CA GLY A 64 -13.56 -18.46 25.94
C GLY A 64 -13.13 -19.42 24.83
N LEU A 65 -12.88 -18.92 23.62
CA LEU A 65 -12.34 -19.76 22.54
C LEU A 65 -10.86 -20.07 22.77
N THR A 66 -10.47 -21.30 22.44
CA THR A 66 -9.07 -21.75 22.48
C THR A 66 -8.28 -21.29 21.26
N ALA A 67 -6.95 -21.27 21.36
CA ALA A 67 -6.05 -20.89 20.26
C ALA A 67 -6.30 -21.74 19.00
N GLU A 68 -6.52 -23.05 19.15
CA GLU A 68 -6.79 -23.98 18.06
C GLU A 68 -8.11 -23.67 17.34
N GLN A 69 -9.17 -23.39 18.11
CA GLN A 69 -10.48 -23.01 17.54
C GLN A 69 -10.40 -21.67 16.81
N ILE A 70 -9.66 -20.70 17.36
CA ILE A 70 -9.48 -19.39 16.73
C ILE A 70 -8.67 -19.51 15.44
N ALA A 71 -7.57 -20.28 15.45
CA ALA A 71 -6.75 -20.55 14.28
C ALA A 71 -7.57 -21.19 13.14
N GLN A 72 -8.38 -22.19 13.47
CA GLN A 72 -9.28 -22.83 12.50
C GLN A 72 -10.37 -21.86 12.00
N ALA A 73 -11.01 -21.09 12.88
CA ALA A 73 -12.10 -20.18 12.51
C ALA A 73 -11.64 -18.99 11.66
N LEU A 74 -10.43 -18.49 11.91
CA LEU A 74 -9.86 -17.35 11.18
C LEU A 74 -8.98 -17.76 10.00
N ASP A 75 -8.76 -19.05 9.79
CA ASP A 75 -7.81 -19.58 8.81
C ASP A 75 -6.44 -18.88 8.97
N LEU A 76 -5.91 -18.97 10.18
CA LEU A 76 -4.63 -18.40 10.57
C LEU A 76 -3.72 -19.49 11.16
N PRO A 77 -2.39 -19.38 11.00
CA PRO A 77 -1.46 -20.29 11.62
C PRO A 77 -1.55 -20.18 13.15
N LEU A 78 -1.50 -21.34 13.82
CA LEU A 78 -1.64 -21.43 15.28
C LEU A 78 -0.61 -20.57 16.01
N ASP A 79 0.63 -20.52 15.51
CA ASP A 79 1.72 -19.73 16.08
C ASP A 79 1.38 -18.23 16.15
N GLU A 80 0.86 -17.64 15.07
CA GLU A 80 0.45 -16.23 15.04
C GLU A 80 -0.70 -15.96 16.02
N VAL A 81 -1.63 -16.89 16.13
CA VAL A 81 -2.74 -16.76 17.10
C VAL A 81 -2.19 -16.81 18.52
N GLN A 82 -1.30 -17.75 18.83
CA GLN A 82 -0.70 -17.87 20.16
C GLN A 82 0.16 -16.65 20.52
N GLU A 83 0.93 -16.10 19.59
CA GLU A 83 1.67 -14.86 19.79
C GLU A 83 0.72 -13.71 20.13
N LYS A 84 -0.39 -13.60 19.40
CA LYS A 84 -1.37 -12.52 19.62
C LYS A 84 -2.18 -12.67 20.90
N MET A 85 -2.35 -13.89 21.41
CA MET A 85 -2.98 -14.15 22.71
C MET A 85 -2.05 -13.84 23.90
N ARG A 86 -0.73 -13.82 23.67
CA ARG A 86 0.29 -13.52 24.69
C ARG A 86 0.69 -12.04 24.75
N SER A 87 0.44 -11.28 23.68
CA SER A 87 0.65 -9.83 23.60
C SER A 87 -0.40 -9.05 24.40
#